data_AF-A0AAI8HQ31-F1
#
_entry.id   AF-A0AAI8HQ31-F1
#
_cell.length_a   1.000
_cell.length_b   1.000
_cell.length_c   1.000
_cell.angle_alpha   90.00
_cell.angle_beta   90.00
_cell.angle_gamma   90.00
#
_symmetry.space_group_name_H-M   'P 1'
#
loop_
_entity.id
_entity.type
_entity.pdbx_description
1 polymer ?
#
loop_
_entity_poly.entity_id
_entity_poly.type
_entity_poly.pdbx_seq_one_letter_code
_entity_poly.pdbx_strand_id
1 'polypeptide(L)'
;MKGFFVGFWRRVYKRKKNEVEKIPFDEITEVTKYLEYFGTPYKKGSTIKHEEDFKKKLKQEKLKENQLNKLIKKLDGSLEVSNDTSNLTPIPFAINTAVMTSTVSIITSLIAFYAATANSFSKIALDIDEKKTIKPSELLQMIIDGGLHLSSVAVFCAIILYFIIMGIWHRITKKRTEFSSKLRCYKMLLEEIIEEKSETEEKKNGQTEDIKQEKQTKKNRKKRNKK
;
A
#
# COMPACT_ATOMS: atom_id res chain seq x y z
N MET A 1 -38.31 -18.42 -21.12
CA MET A 1 -37.07 -18.50 -20.30
C MET A 1 -36.54 -17.15 -19.78
N LYS A 2 -36.70 -16.01 -20.48
CA LYS A 2 -36.14 -14.69 -20.04
C LYS A 2 -36.74 -14.13 -18.73
N GLY A 3 -38.01 -14.40 -18.41
CA GLY A 3 -38.65 -13.88 -17.19
C GLY A 3 -38.18 -14.50 -15.87
N PHE A 4 -37.71 -15.75 -15.90
CA PHE A 4 -37.30 -16.49 -14.70
C PHE A 4 -35.95 -15.99 -14.17
N PHE A 5 -35.01 -15.69 -15.07
CA PHE A 5 -33.72 -15.10 -14.70
C PHE A 5 -33.88 -13.70 -14.12
N VAL A 6 -34.74 -12.85 -14.71
CA VAL A 6 -34.99 -11.50 -14.17
C VAL A 6 -35.59 -11.57 -12.76
N GLY A 7 -36.53 -12.49 -12.52
CA GLY A 7 -37.11 -12.73 -11.19
C GLY A 7 -36.10 -13.25 -10.16
N PHE A 8 -35.20 -14.15 -10.58
CA PHE A 8 -34.13 -14.69 -9.73
C PHE A 8 -33.11 -13.61 -9.35
N TRP A 9 -32.63 -12.82 -10.32
CA TRP A 9 -31.73 -11.70 -10.08
C TRP A 9 -32.36 -10.61 -9.20
N ARG A 10 -33.66 -10.33 -9.36
CA ARG A 10 -34.39 -9.39 -8.47
C ARG A 10 -34.47 -9.89 -7.03
N ARG A 11 -34.60 -11.21 -6.84
CA ARG A 11 -34.69 -11.85 -5.52
C ARG A 11 -33.33 -11.93 -4.84
N VAL A 12 -32.27 -12.23 -5.60
CA VAL A 12 -30.87 -12.14 -5.15
C VAL A 12 -30.49 -10.71 -4.82
N TYR A 13 -30.92 -9.73 -5.63
CA TYR A 13 -30.71 -8.31 -5.38
C TYR A 13 -31.41 -7.82 -4.11
N LYS A 14 -32.67 -8.24 -3.87
CA LYS A 14 -33.38 -7.94 -2.61
C LYS A 14 -32.72 -8.61 -1.39
N ARG A 15 -32.22 -9.85 -1.50
CA ARG A 15 -31.48 -10.50 -0.42
C ARG A 15 -30.18 -9.77 -0.09
N LYS A 16 -29.36 -9.45 -1.10
CA LYS A 16 -28.11 -8.69 -0.89
C LYS A 16 -28.36 -7.29 -0.35
N LYS A 17 -29.41 -6.60 -0.80
CA LYS A 17 -29.77 -5.28 -0.27
C LYS A 17 -30.16 -5.33 1.21
N ASN A 18 -30.94 -6.33 1.60
CA ASN A 18 -31.32 -6.53 3.00
C ASN A 18 -30.15 -7.03 3.88
N GLU A 19 -29.15 -7.70 3.30
CA GLU A 19 -27.89 -8.01 3.97
C GLU A 19 -27.05 -6.75 4.17
N VAL A 20 -26.91 -5.89 3.16
CA VAL A 20 -26.18 -4.61 3.19
C VAL A 20 -26.77 -3.61 4.19
N GLU A 21 -28.10 -3.57 4.34
CA GLU A 21 -28.79 -2.78 5.38
C GLU A 21 -28.45 -3.23 6.82
N LYS A 22 -27.90 -4.45 6.98
CA LYS A 22 -27.56 -5.05 8.26
C LYS A 22 -26.06 -5.24 8.49
N ILE A 23 -25.18 -4.77 7.60
CA ILE A 23 -23.73 -4.96 7.78
C ILE A 23 -23.25 -3.98 8.87
N PRO A 24 -22.75 -4.49 10.00
CA PRO A 24 -22.05 -3.63 10.95
C PRO A 24 -20.79 -3.09 10.25
N PHE A 25 -20.68 -1.77 10.14
CA PHE A 25 -19.52 -1.09 9.54
C PHE A 25 -18.30 -1.14 10.47
N ASP A 26 -17.84 -2.34 10.80
CA ASP A 26 -16.81 -2.54 11.82
C ASP A 26 -15.42 -2.75 11.21
N GLU A 27 -15.29 -3.32 10.00
CA GLU A 27 -13.96 -3.60 9.40
C GLU A 27 -13.64 -2.85 8.10
N ILE A 28 -12.37 -2.44 7.97
CA ILE A 28 -11.82 -1.68 6.82
C ILE A 28 -11.92 -2.48 5.50
N THR A 29 -11.74 -3.80 5.60
CA THR A 29 -11.92 -4.74 4.50
C THR A 29 -13.34 -4.69 3.95
N GLU A 30 -14.32 -4.40 4.80
CA GLU A 30 -15.73 -4.31 4.42
C GLU A 30 -16.02 -2.97 3.75
N VAL A 31 -15.45 -1.87 4.23
CA VAL A 31 -15.59 -0.53 3.59
C VAL A 31 -14.98 -0.54 2.18
N THR A 32 -13.77 -1.07 2.03
CA THR A 32 -13.14 -1.14 0.71
C THR A 32 -13.84 -2.12 -0.24
N LYS A 33 -14.29 -3.28 0.24
CA LYS A 33 -15.12 -4.21 -0.56
C LYS A 33 -16.47 -3.62 -0.93
N TYR A 34 -17.08 -2.85 -0.04
CA TYR A 34 -18.32 -2.12 -0.29
C TYR A 34 -18.12 -1.09 -1.40
N LEU A 35 -17.05 -0.31 -1.35
CA LEU A 35 -16.75 0.69 -2.39
C LEU A 35 -16.36 0.02 -3.72
N GLU A 36 -15.70 -1.14 -3.70
CA GLU A 36 -15.41 -1.92 -4.92
C GLU A 36 -16.67 -2.34 -5.68
N TYR A 37 -17.82 -2.50 -5.02
CA TYR A 37 -19.09 -2.80 -5.68
C TYR A 37 -19.50 -1.70 -6.68
N PHE A 38 -19.16 -0.45 -6.39
CA PHE A 38 -19.46 0.68 -7.27
C PHE A 38 -18.40 0.84 -8.37
N GLY A 39 -17.18 0.40 -8.13
CA GLY A 39 -16.12 0.30 -9.14
C GLY A 39 -14.71 0.35 -8.56
N THR A 40 -13.73 0.20 -9.45
CA THR A 40 -12.29 0.25 -9.10
C THR A 40 -11.58 1.39 -9.85
N PRO A 41 -11.81 2.66 -9.45
CA PRO A 41 -11.21 3.83 -10.11
C PRO A 41 -9.70 3.99 -9.89
N TYR A 42 -9.09 3.16 -9.05
CA TYR A 42 -7.69 3.24 -8.63
C TYR A 42 -6.72 2.34 -9.42
N LYS A 43 -7.19 1.58 -10.42
CA LYS A 43 -6.32 0.67 -11.19
C LYS A 43 -5.40 1.46 -12.12
N LYS A 44 -4.14 1.02 -12.27
CA LYS A 44 -3.18 1.62 -13.20
C LYS A 44 -3.78 1.62 -14.63
N GLY A 45 -4.02 2.80 -15.19
CA GLY A 45 -4.73 2.99 -16.47
C GLY A 45 -6.19 3.42 -16.35
N SER A 46 -6.67 3.71 -15.12
CA SER A 46 -7.99 4.30 -14.92
C SER A 46 -8.06 5.70 -15.54
N THR A 47 -9.04 5.90 -16.42
CA THR A 47 -9.41 7.20 -16.98
C THR A 47 -10.47 7.89 -16.13
N ILE A 48 -10.62 9.21 -16.26
CA ILE A 48 -11.67 10.05 -15.66
C ILE A 48 -13.07 9.39 -15.74
N LYS A 49 -13.37 8.68 -16.83
CA LYS A 49 -14.64 7.95 -17.01
C LYS A 49 -14.93 6.93 -15.90
N HIS A 50 -13.91 6.25 -15.37
CA HIS A 50 -14.10 5.26 -14.30
C HIS A 50 -14.42 5.92 -12.96
N GLU A 51 -13.91 7.13 -12.74
CA GLU A 51 -14.23 7.96 -11.57
C GLU A 51 -15.66 8.49 -11.66
N GLU A 52 -16.05 9.00 -12.84
CA GLU A 52 -17.42 9.46 -13.11
C GLU A 52 -18.45 8.34 -12.96
N ASP A 53 -18.17 7.15 -13.50
CA ASP A 53 -19.04 5.98 -13.38
C ASP A 53 -19.20 5.54 -11.92
N PHE A 54 -18.11 5.59 -11.14
CA PHE A 54 -18.14 5.32 -9.71
C PHE A 54 -19.04 6.34 -9.00
N LYS A 55 -18.82 7.64 -9.20
CA LYS A 55 -19.64 8.71 -8.62
C LYS A 55 -21.11 8.55 -8.97
N LYS A 56 -21.42 8.24 -10.24
CA LYS A 56 -22.79 8.06 -10.73
C LYS A 56 -23.51 6.92 -10.03
N LYS A 57 -22.86 5.75 -9.89
CA LYS A 57 -23.44 4.61 -9.17
C LYS A 57 -23.61 4.90 -7.67
N LEU A 58 -22.67 5.60 -7.06
CA LEU A 58 -22.76 5.94 -5.65
C LEU A 58 -23.89 6.95 -5.37
N LYS A 59 -24.10 7.93 -6.27
CA LYS A 59 -25.23 8.87 -6.21
C LYS A 59 -26.58 8.17 -6.36
N GLN A 60 -26.67 7.09 -7.15
CA GLN A 60 -27.91 6.31 -7.31
C GLN A 60 -28.35 5.60 -6.04
N GLU A 61 -27.42 5.26 -5.15
CA GLU A 61 -27.72 4.59 -3.87
C GLU A 61 -28.40 5.52 -2.86
N LYS A 62 -28.46 6.84 -3.14
CA LYS A 62 -29.09 7.87 -2.29
C LYS A 62 -28.59 7.86 -0.84
N LEU A 63 -27.30 7.60 -0.65
CA LEU A 63 -26.66 7.69 0.66
C LEU A 63 -26.81 9.10 1.24
N LYS A 64 -27.20 9.17 2.52
CA LYS A 64 -27.23 10.43 3.28
C LYS A 64 -25.82 10.93 3.53
N GLU A 65 -25.65 12.23 3.66
CA GLU A 65 -24.35 12.86 3.92
C GLU A 65 -23.64 12.27 5.14
N ASN A 66 -24.38 12.04 6.24
CA ASN A 66 -23.85 11.38 7.45
C ASN A 66 -23.25 9.98 7.19
N GLN A 67 -23.79 9.24 6.20
CA GLN A 67 -23.26 7.93 5.83
C GLN A 67 -21.99 8.05 5.00
N LEU A 68 -21.92 9.02 4.07
CA LEU A 68 -20.67 9.31 3.35
C LEU A 68 -19.57 9.76 4.32
N ASN A 69 -19.88 10.66 5.26
CA ASN A 69 -18.94 11.12 6.28
C ASN A 69 -18.43 9.98 7.17
N LYS A 70 -19.29 8.99 7.48
CA LYS A 70 -18.86 7.78 8.23
C LYS A 70 -17.89 6.92 7.43
N LEU A 71 -18.11 6.77 6.12
CA LEU A 71 -17.20 6.05 5.21
C LEU A 71 -15.85 6.77 5.11
N ILE A 72 -15.87 8.09 4.94
CA ILE A 72 -14.66 8.93 4.89
C ILE A 72 -13.86 8.79 6.19
N LYS A 73 -14.49 8.94 7.36
CA LYS A 73 -13.81 8.78 8.66
C LYS A 73 -13.15 7.40 8.84
N LYS A 74 -13.77 6.34 8.34
CA LYS A 74 -13.19 4.99 8.37
C LYS A 74 -12.01 4.86 7.41
N LEU A 75 -12.09 5.46 6.22
CA LEU A 75 -10.96 5.53 5.28
C LEU A 75 -9.79 6.35 5.87
N ASP A 76 -10.09 7.43 6.59
CA ASP A 76 -9.09 8.27 7.26
C ASP A 76 -8.38 7.55 8.39
N GLY A 77 -9.11 6.91 9.30
CA GLY A 77 -8.48 6.09 10.35
C GLY A 77 -7.62 4.96 9.75
N SER A 78 -8.01 4.43 8.59
CA SER A 78 -7.22 3.42 7.87
C SER A 78 -5.96 4.00 7.23
N LEU A 79 -6.05 5.22 6.70
CA LEU A 79 -4.90 5.95 6.15
C LEU A 79 -3.93 6.35 7.25
N GLU A 80 -4.42 6.75 8.42
CA GLU A 80 -3.63 7.08 9.60
C GLU A 80 -2.90 5.84 10.12
N VAL A 81 -3.59 4.71 10.32
CA VAL A 81 -2.95 3.42 10.66
C VAL A 81 -1.95 2.98 9.58
N SER A 82 -2.29 3.17 8.31
CA SER A 82 -1.38 2.90 7.20
C SER A 82 -0.16 3.83 7.23
N ASN A 83 -0.29 5.08 7.66
CA ASN A 83 0.79 6.05 7.77
C ASN A 83 1.64 5.79 9.02
N ASP A 84 1.07 5.34 10.13
CA ASP A 84 1.82 4.98 11.35
C ASP A 84 2.63 3.69 11.15
N THR A 85 2.07 2.72 10.43
CA THR A 85 2.82 1.56 9.93
C THR A 85 3.85 1.94 8.85
N SER A 86 3.93 3.21 8.43
CA SER A 86 5.03 3.71 7.59
C SER A 86 6.35 3.77 8.32
N ASN A 87 6.40 3.60 9.64
CA ASN A 87 7.64 3.34 10.39
C ASN A 87 8.37 2.06 9.94
N LEU A 88 7.78 1.26 9.04
CA LEU A 88 8.47 0.18 8.35
C LEU A 88 9.39 0.68 7.21
N THR A 89 9.28 1.93 6.73
CA THR A 89 10.16 2.47 5.66
C THR A 89 11.67 2.43 5.94
N PRO A 90 12.17 2.47 7.19
CA PRO A 90 13.60 2.30 7.50
C PRO A 90 14.05 0.83 7.54
N ILE A 91 13.13 -0.14 7.59
CA ILE A 91 13.44 -1.57 7.63
C ILE A 91 14.29 -2.08 6.44
N PRO A 92 14.08 -1.67 5.17
CA PRO A 92 14.92 -2.14 4.08
C PRO A 92 16.33 -1.57 4.20
N PHE A 93 16.45 -0.34 4.68
CA PHE A 93 17.74 0.28 4.96
C PHE A 93 18.45 -0.48 6.08
N ALA A 94 17.76 -0.81 7.17
CA ALA A 94 18.31 -1.57 8.29
C ALA A 94 18.74 -2.99 7.88
N ILE A 95 17.89 -3.72 7.13
CA ILE A 95 18.20 -5.05 6.61
C ILE A 95 19.40 -5.00 5.66
N ASN A 96 19.40 -4.06 4.71
CA ASN A 96 20.49 -3.89 3.75
C ASN A 96 21.81 -3.55 4.48
N THR A 97 21.74 -2.70 5.50
CA THR A 97 22.88 -2.35 6.35
C THR A 97 23.39 -3.58 7.09
N ALA A 98 22.51 -4.35 7.73
CA ALA A 98 22.89 -5.57 8.45
C ALA A 98 23.56 -6.62 7.54
N VAL A 99 23.03 -6.83 6.33
CA VAL A 99 23.62 -7.76 5.35
C VAL A 99 24.97 -7.26 4.83
N MET A 100 25.11 -5.95 4.58
CA MET A 100 26.39 -5.38 4.17
C MET A 100 27.43 -5.49 5.29
N THR A 101 27.05 -5.18 6.53
CA THR A 101 27.95 -5.30 7.69
C THR A 101 28.38 -6.75 7.92
N SER A 102 27.47 -7.72 7.82
CA SER A 102 27.82 -9.14 7.97
C SER A 102 28.73 -9.63 6.84
N THR A 103 28.47 -9.23 5.60
CA THR A 103 29.31 -9.58 4.45
C THR A 103 30.71 -8.99 4.59
N VAL A 104 30.82 -7.71 4.95
CA VAL A 104 32.11 -7.06 5.22
C VAL A 104 32.84 -7.77 6.35
N SER A 105 32.15 -8.14 7.44
CA SER A 105 32.75 -8.87 8.55
C SER A 105 33.30 -10.25 8.16
N ILE A 106 32.59 -10.99 7.29
CA ILE A 106 33.06 -12.26 6.72
C ILE A 106 34.32 -12.02 5.86
N ILE A 107 34.32 -10.98 5.03
CA ILE A 107 35.48 -10.66 4.19
C ILE A 107 36.68 -10.28 5.07
N THR A 108 36.49 -9.42 6.07
CA THR A 108 37.56 -8.99 6.97
C THR A 108 38.13 -10.15 7.79
N SER A 109 37.27 -11.06 8.27
CA SER A 109 37.72 -12.24 9.02
C SER A 109 38.50 -13.22 8.14
N LEU A 110 38.12 -13.39 6.87
CA LEU A 110 38.88 -14.19 5.91
C LEU A 110 40.25 -13.59 5.60
N ILE A 111 40.32 -12.28 5.34
CA ILE A 111 41.59 -11.58 5.12
C ILE A 111 42.48 -11.74 6.36
N ALA A 112 41.93 -11.54 7.56
CA ALA A 112 42.67 -11.69 8.81
C ALA A 112 43.16 -13.14 9.01
N PHE A 113 42.31 -14.14 8.73
CA PHE A 113 42.67 -15.54 8.78
C PHE A 113 43.82 -15.85 7.83
N TYR A 114 43.71 -15.48 6.55
CA TYR A 114 44.77 -15.71 5.56
C TYR A 114 46.08 -15.01 5.92
N ALA A 115 46.01 -13.76 6.39
CA ALA A 115 47.19 -13.02 6.83
C ALA A 115 47.86 -13.67 8.05
N ALA A 116 47.08 -14.14 9.02
CA ALA A 116 47.58 -14.86 10.19
C ALA A 116 48.20 -16.20 9.80
N THR A 117 47.53 -16.99 8.96
CA THR A 117 48.04 -18.27 8.46
C THR A 117 49.33 -18.06 7.67
N ALA A 118 49.36 -17.11 6.73
CA ALA A 118 50.57 -16.79 5.97
C ALA A 118 51.74 -16.36 6.88
N ASN A 119 51.48 -15.53 7.90
CA ASN A 119 52.49 -15.12 8.88
C ASN A 119 53.00 -16.30 9.72
N SER A 120 52.12 -17.17 10.19
CA SER A 120 52.50 -18.36 10.97
C SER A 120 53.33 -19.33 10.13
N PHE A 121 52.94 -19.58 8.88
CA PHE A 121 53.71 -20.45 7.98
C PHE A 121 55.02 -19.82 7.50
N SER A 122 55.08 -18.51 7.33
CA SER A 122 56.33 -17.78 7.06
C SER A 122 57.31 -17.94 8.22
N LYS A 123 56.85 -17.79 9.48
CA LYS A 123 57.66 -18.07 10.68
C LYS A 123 58.12 -19.53 10.75
N ILE A 124 57.22 -20.48 10.48
CA ILE A 124 57.54 -21.90 10.45
C ILE A 124 58.54 -22.24 9.33
N ALA A 125 58.42 -21.63 8.16
CA ALA A 125 59.37 -21.85 7.05
C ALA A 125 60.75 -21.28 7.38
N LEU A 126 60.83 -20.15 8.10
CA LEU A 126 62.08 -19.62 8.65
C LEU A 126 62.68 -20.55 9.72
N ASP A 127 61.84 -21.22 10.54
CA ASP A 127 62.30 -22.17 11.58
C ASP A 127 62.63 -23.58 11.03
N ILE A 128 62.04 -24.01 9.90
CA ILE A 128 62.20 -25.37 9.31
C ILE A 128 63.46 -25.49 8.44
N ASP A 129 64.17 -24.39 8.13
CA ASP A 129 65.46 -24.44 7.42
C ASP A 129 66.51 -25.30 8.16
N GLU A 130 66.24 -25.67 9.43
CA GLU A 130 67.07 -26.56 10.25
C GLU A 130 66.67 -28.06 10.22
N LYS A 131 65.43 -28.43 9.83
CA LYS A 131 64.94 -29.83 9.88
C LYS A 131 64.06 -30.20 8.67
N LYS A 132 64.71 -30.68 7.61
CA LYS A 132 64.14 -31.11 6.32
C LYS A 132 63.21 -32.34 6.41
N THR A 133 61.97 -32.20 6.86
CA THR A 133 61.01 -33.33 6.79
C THR A 133 59.59 -33.03 6.31
N ILE A 134 59.17 -31.76 6.19
CA ILE A 134 57.81 -31.41 5.73
C ILE A 134 57.89 -30.22 4.77
N LYS A 135 57.15 -30.24 3.65
CA LYS A 135 57.02 -29.09 2.72
C LYS A 135 55.86 -28.19 3.17
N PRO A 136 56.12 -27.08 3.89
CA PRO A 136 55.07 -26.19 4.41
C PRO A 136 54.20 -25.55 3.32
N SER A 137 54.69 -25.45 2.08
CA SER A 137 53.95 -24.89 0.95
C SER A 137 52.73 -25.72 0.53
N GLU A 138 52.83 -27.05 0.58
CA GLU A 138 51.73 -27.94 0.18
C GLU A 138 50.59 -27.93 1.21
N LEU A 139 50.93 -27.87 2.51
CA LEU A 139 49.94 -27.72 3.59
C LEU A 139 49.25 -26.34 3.55
N LEU A 140 50.00 -25.28 3.26
CA LEU A 140 49.46 -23.94 3.13
C LEU A 140 48.50 -23.83 1.94
N GLN A 141 48.83 -24.42 0.79
CA GLN A 141 47.91 -24.48 -0.36
C GLN A 141 46.63 -25.26 -0.03
N MET A 142 46.73 -26.41 0.64
CA MET A 142 45.55 -27.18 1.04
C MET A 142 44.62 -26.41 2.00
N ILE A 143 45.19 -25.66 2.95
CA ILE A 143 44.42 -24.81 3.87
C ILE A 143 43.77 -23.64 3.11
N ILE A 144 44.50 -23.04 2.17
CA ILE A 144 43.99 -21.93 1.36
C ILE A 144 42.83 -22.38 0.47
N ASP A 145 43.00 -23.49 -0.24
CA ASP A 145 41.96 -24.02 -1.13
C ASP A 145 40.70 -24.45 -0.37
N GLY A 146 40.87 -25.10 0.79
CA GLY A 146 39.76 -25.46 1.67
C GLY A 146 39.02 -24.23 2.22
N GLY A 147 39.76 -23.20 2.63
CA GLY A 147 39.19 -21.94 3.11
C GLY A 147 38.46 -21.16 2.02
N LEU A 148 38.99 -21.14 0.79
CA LEU A 148 38.38 -20.50 -0.38
C LEU A 148 37.07 -21.16 -0.75
N HIS A 149 37.02 -22.50 -0.75
CA HIS A 149 35.80 -23.24 -1.05
C HIS A 149 34.69 -22.96 -0.02
N LEU A 150 35.00 -23.04 1.27
CA LEU A 150 34.02 -22.74 2.34
C LEU A 150 33.55 -21.29 2.31
N SER A 151 34.46 -20.35 2.07
CA SER A 151 34.15 -18.93 1.89
C SER A 151 33.21 -18.70 0.71
N SER A 152 33.48 -19.31 -0.44
CA SER A 152 32.66 -19.14 -1.65
C SER A 152 31.21 -19.60 -1.43
N VAL A 153 31.02 -20.73 -0.73
CA VAL A 153 29.69 -21.27 -0.40
C VAL A 153 28.96 -20.33 0.57
N ALA A 154 29.66 -19.82 1.59
CA ALA A 154 29.09 -18.88 2.55
C ALA A 154 28.64 -17.57 1.88
N VAL A 155 29.46 -17.01 0.99
CA VAL A 155 29.14 -15.80 0.23
C VAL A 155 27.95 -16.04 -0.70
N PHE A 156 27.90 -17.18 -1.39
CA PHE A 156 26.78 -17.53 -2.27
C PHE A 156 25.45 -17.65 -1.50
N CYS A 157 25.46 -18.30 -0.34
CA CYS A 157 24.30 -18.37 0.55
C CYS A 157 23.84 -16.97 1.02
N ALA A 158 24.77 -16.08 1.37
CA ALA A 158 24.46 -14.71 1.78
C ALA A 158 23.78 -13.91 0.64
N ILE A 159 24.26 -14.07 -0.59
CA ILE A 159 23.68 -13.42 -1.78
C ILE A 159 22.25 -13.92 -2.02
N ILE A 160 22.00 -15.23 -1.92
CA ILE A 160 20.64 -15.79 -2.10
C ILE A 160 19.68 -15.25 -1.04
N LEU A 161 20.08 -15.26 0.23
CA LEU A 161 19.26 -14.73 1.31
C LEU A 161 18.93 -13.25 1.12
N TYR A 162 19.90 -12.46 0.63
CA TYR A 162 19.68 -11.06 0.28
C TYR A 162 18.56 -10.90 -0.76
N PHE A 163 18.61 -11.67 -1.86
CA PHE A 163 17.57 -11.61 -2.89
C PHE A 163 16.19 -12.05 -2.38
N ILE A 164 16.12 -13.05 -1.50
CA ILE A 164 14.86 -13.49 -0.88
C ILE A 164 14.26 -12.35 -0.06
N ILE A 165 15.07 -11.72 0.81
CA ILE A 165 14.59 -10.65 1.68
C ILE A 165 14.17 -9.44 0.86
N MET A 166 14.95 -9.05 -0.16
CA MET A 166 14.61 -7.97 -1.09
C MET A 166 13.33 -8.29 -1.90
N GLY A 167 13.12 -9.54 -2.30
CA GLY A 167 11.92 -9.97 -3.00
C GLY A 167 10.66 -9.92 -2.13
N ILE A 168 10.73 -10.41 -0.88
CA ILE A 168 9.65 -10.31 0.12
C ILE A 168 9.34 -8.84 0.38
N TRP A 169 10.38 -8.03 0.56
CA TRP A 169 10.26 -6.59 0.76
C TRP A 169 9.52 -5.91 -0.39
N HIS A 170 9.99 -6.10 -1.63
CA HIS A 170 9.40 -5.49 -2.81
C HIS A 170 7.90 -5.83 -2.94
N ARG A 171 7.54 -7.09 -2.64
CA ARG A 171 6.13 -7.51 -2.61
C ARG A 171 5.31 -6.79 -1.53
N ILE A 172 5.84 -6.66 -0.32
CA ILE A 172 5.17 -5.96 0.79
C ILE A 172 4.98 -4.49 0.44
N THR A 173 6.04 -3.81 -0.02
CA THR A 173 5.97 -2.39 -0.37
C THR A 173 4.98 -2.14 -1.49
N LYS A 174 5.00 -2.97 -2.55
CA LYS A 174 4.06 -2.84 -3.67
C LYS A 174 2.60 -3.00 -3.24
N LYS A 175 2.30 -4.02 -2.43
CA LYS A 175 0.94 -4.20 -1.90
C LYS A 175 0.50 -3.03 -1.03
N ARG A 176 1.40 -2.50 -0.20
CA ARG A 176 1.11 -1.36 0.68
C ARG A 176 0.84 -0.08 -0.10
N THR A 177 1.65 0.24 -1.11
CA THR A 177 1.43 1.43 -1.94
C THR A 177 0.14 1.34 -2.75
N GLU A 178 -0.18 0.16 -3.29
CA GLU A 178 -1.46 -0.10 -3.96
C GLU A 178 -2.64 0.05 -3.00
N PHE A 179 -2.52 -0.43 -1.76
CA PHE A 179 -3.58 -0.29 -0.76
C PHE A 179 -3.79 1.17 -0.32
N SER A 180 -2.71 1.90 -0.04
CA SER A 180 -2.80 3.32 0.37
C SER A 180 -3.35 4.21 -0.74
N SER A 181 -2.89 4.02 -1.98
CA SER A 181 -3.39 4.76 -3.15
C SER A 181 -4.88 4.49 -3.40
N LYS A 182 -5.33 3.23 -3.26
CA LYS A 182 -6.75 2.86 -3.32
C LYS A 182 -7.58 3.61 -2.28
N LEU A 183 -7.14 3.64 -1.02
CA LEU A 183 -7.85 4.33 0.05
C LEU A 183 -7.96 5.85 -0.22
N ARG A 184 -6.86 6.48 -0.64
CA ARG A 184 -6.84 7.92 -0.99
C ARG A 184 -7.78 8.25 -2.14
N CYS A 185 -7.78 7.44 -3.20
CA CYS A 185 -8.65 7.63 -4.35
C CYS A 185 -10.14 7.55 -3.95
N TYR A 186 -10.52 6.55 -3.15
CA TYR A 186 -11.89 6.45 -2.66
C TYR A 186 -12.31 7.61 -1.75
N LYS A 187 -11.41 8.06 -0.87
CA LYS A 187 -11.67 9.22 -0.02
C LYS A 187 -11.96 10.46 -0.87
N MET A 188 -11.07 10.78 -1.80
CA MET A 188 -11.20 11.94 -2.70
C MET A 188 -12.53 11.93 -3.45
N LEU A 189 -12.91 10.79 -4.04
CA LEU A 189 -14.18 10.68 -4.78
C LEU A 189 -15.41 10.82 -3.89
N LEU A 190 -15.34 10.38 -2.62
CA LEU A 190 -16.43 10.57 -1.67
C LEU A 190 -16.56 12.03 -1.24
N GLU A 191 -15.45 12.73 -1.01
CA GLU A 191 -15.41 14.16 -0.68
C GLU A 191 -15.99 15.00 -1.82
N GLU A 192 -15.58 14.76 -3.06
CA GLU A 192 -16.15 15.44 -4.23
C GLU A 192 -17.66 15.22 -4.36
N ILE A 193 -18.18 14.04 -4.02
CA ILE A 193 -19.64 13.79 -4.05
C ILE A 193 -20.38 14.62 -2.98
N ILE A 194 -19.75 14.87 -1.83
CA ILE A 194 -20.33 15.72 -0.78
C ILE A 194 -20.32 17.18 -1.25
N GLU A 195 -19.19 17.67 -1.77
CA GLU A 195 -19.07 19.05 -2.29
C GLU A 195 -20.05 19.31 -3.43
N GLU A 196 -20.18 18.39 -4.39
CA GLU A 196 -21.14 18.51 -5.48
C GLU A 196 -22.59 18.55 -4.96
N LYS A 197 -22.90 17.86 -3.85
CA LYS A 197 -24.23 17.92 -3.22
C LYS A 197 -24.47 19.26 -2.52
N SER A 198 -23.50 19.76 -1.74
CA SER A 198 -23.64 21.03 -1.03
C SER A 198 -23.79 22.20 -2.00
N GLU A 199 -23.00 22.25 -3.07
CA GLU A 199 -23.14 23.29 -4.11
C GLU A 199 -24.52 23.25 -4.79
N THR A 200 -25.07 22.04 -5.00
CA THR A 200 -26.38 21.87 -5.62
C THR A 200 -27.50 22.34 -4.68
N GLU A 201 -27.34 22.18 -3.37
CA GLU A 201 -28.28 22.68 -2.36
C GLU A 201 -28.22 24.21 -2.20
N GLU A 202 -27.02 24.79 -2.20
CA GLU A 202 -26.84 26.26 -2.17
C GLU A 202 -27.46 26.93 -3.41
N LYS A 203 -27.21 26.40 -4.61
CA LYS A 203 -27.81 26.91 -5.86
C LYS A 203 -29.34 26.83 -5.84
N LYS A 204 -29.91 25.77 -5.25
CA LYS A 204 -31.37 25.63 -5.09
C LYS A 204 -31.93 26.60 -4.07
N ASN A 205 -31.26 26.81 -2.95
CA ASN A 205 -31.71 27.73 -1.91
C ASN A 205 -31.64 29.18 -2.41
N GLY A 206 -30.57 29.59 -3.10
CA GLY A 206 -30.47 30.91 -3.72
C GLY A 206 -31.59 31.19 -4.73
N GLN A 207 -31.86 30.25 -5.65
CA GLN A 207 -32.99 30.38 -6.58
C GLN A 207 -34.35 30.45 -5.87
N THR A 208 -34.52 29.75 -4.76
CA THR A 208 -35.78 29.74 -4.01
C THR A 208 -36.00 31.06 -3.25
N GLU A 209 -34.93 31.69 -2.77
CA GLU A 209 -34.97 33.01 -2.16
C GLU A 209 -35.25 34.11 -3.18
N ASP A 210 -34.60 34.07 -4.35
CA ASP A 210 -34.85 35.01 -5.45
C ASP A 210 -36.32 34.96 -5.91
N ILE A 211 -36.89 33.76 -6.05
CA ILE A 211 -38.31 33.58 -6.43
C ILE A 211 -39.26 34.11 -5.33
N LYS A 212 -38.90 33.96 -4.04
CA LYS A 212 -39.71 34.51 -2.93
C LYS A 212 -39.65 36.03 -2.89
N GLN A 213 -38.47 36.62 -3.10
CA GLN A 213 -38.29 38.08 -3.16
C GLN A 213 -39.02 38.67 -4.37
N GLU A 214 -38.99 38.02 -5.54
CA GLU A 214 -39.70 38.46 -6.73
C GLU A 214 -41.23 38.41 -6.54
N LYS A 215 -41.74 37.37 -5.86
CA LYS A 215 -43.17 37.28 -5.51
C LYS A 215 -43.60 38.36 -4.51
N GLN A 216 -42.78 38.68 -3.52
CA GLN A 216 -43.05 39.75 -2.56
C GLN A 216 -43.03 41.14 -3.22
N THR A 217 -42.04 41.44 -4.07
CA THR A 217 -41.97 42.70 -4.83
C THR A 217 -43.13 42.87 -5.80
N LYS A 218 -43.56 41.81 -6.50
CA LYS A 218 -44.78 41.84 -7.34
C LYS A 218 -46.05 42.09 -6.53
N LYS A 219 -46.16 41.53 -5.32
CA LYS A 219 -47.31 41.75 -4.42
C LYS A 219 -47.36 43.18 -3.88
N ASN A 220 -46.20 43.77 -3.57
CA ASN A 220 -46.09 45.16 -3.13
C ASN A 220 -46.37 46.16 -4.25
N ARG A 221 -45.92 45.88 -5.49
CA ARG A 221 -46.29 46.69 -6.68
C ARG A 221 -47.80 46.68 -6.94
N LYS A 222 -48.48 45.53 -6.82
CA LYS A 222 -49.94 45.43 -6.97
C LYS A 222 -50.74 46.16 -5.89
N LYS A 223 -50.21 46.29 -4.67
CA LYS A 223 -50.83 47.08 -3.59
C LYS A 223 -50.67 48.59 -3.81
N ARG A 224 -49.57 49.04 -4.43
CA ARG A 224 -49.33 50.45 -4.74
C ARG A 224 -50.24 51.00 -5.84
N ASN A 225 -50.58 50.18 -6.85
CA ASN A 225 -51.46 50.59 -7.97
C ASN A 225 -52.96 50.51 -7.67
N LYS A 226 -53.36 50.19 -6.42
CA LYS A 226 -54.77 50.10 -5.99
C LYS A 226 -55.21 51.24 -5.05
N LYS A 227 -54.31 52.17 -4.75
CA LYS A 227 -54.61 53.46 -4.11
C LYS A 227 -54.60 54.53 -5.18
#